data_AF-A0A1G7EJP0-F1
#
_entry.id   AF-A0A1G7EJP0-F1
#
_cell.length_a   1.000
_cell.length_b   1.000
_cell.length_c   1.000
_cell.angle_alpha   90.00
_cell.angle_beta   90.00
_cell.angle_gamma   90.00
#
_symmetry.space_group_name_H-M   'P 1'
#
loop_
_entity.id
_entity.type
_entity.pdbx_description
1 polymer ?
#
loop_
_entity_poly.entity_id
_entity_poly.type
_entity_poly.pdbx_seq_one_letter_code
_entity_poly.pdbx_strand_id
1 'polypeptide(L)' 'SPDVPIVSLDARDRESAKSGLVAVTEYALSRVDALLR' A
#
# COMPACT_ATOMS: atom_id res chain seq x y z
N SER A 1 -1.19 -10.80 -12.24
CA SER A 1 -0.74 -9.41 -12.41
C SER A 1 0.51 -9.22 -11.57
N PRO A 2 1.71 -9.28 -12.17
CA PRO A 2 2.98 -9.26 -11.45
C PRO A 2 3.28 -7.93 -10.73
N ASP A 3 2.55 -6.85 -11.04
CA ASP A 3 2.82 -5.50 -10.51
C ASP A 3 1.89 -5.07 -9.36
N VAL A 4 1.05 -5.97 -8.85
CA VAL A 4 0.16 -5.67 -7.73
C VAL A 4 0.92 -5.91 -6.43
N PRO A 5 1.14 -4.88 -5.59
CA PRO A 5 1.84 -5.06 -4.32
C PRO A 5 1.00 -5.90 -3.37
N ILE A 6 1.62 -6.94 -2.81
CA ILE A 6 1.04 -7.76 -1.76
C ILE A 6 1.65 -7.32 -0.43
N VAL A 7 0.79 -6.96 0.53
CA VAL A 7 1.20 -6.54 1.87
C VAL A 7 0.67 -7.55 2.88
N SER A 8 1.56 -8.16 3.66
CA SER A 8 1.20 -9.05 4.77
C SER A 8 0.95 -8.24 6.03
N LEU A 9 -0.15 -8.53 6.73
CA LEU A 9 -0.57 -7.83 7.95
C LEU A 9 -0.90 -8.83 9.05
N ASP A 10 -0.67 -8.43 10.30
CA ASP A 10 -1.24 -9.12 11.45
C ASP A 10 -2.63 -8.54 11.73
N ALA A 11 -3.66 -9.36 11.54
CA ALA A 11 -5.06 -8.96 11.76
C ALA A 11 -5.40 -8.67 13.23
N ARG A 12 -4.55 -9.09 14.18
CA ARG A 12 -4.74 -8.85 15.62
C ARG A 12 -4.03 -7.59 16.09
N ASP A 13 -3.13 -7.03 15.27
CA ASP A 13 -2.41 -5.81 15.59
C ASP A 13 -2.98 -4.62 14.79
N ARG A 14 -3.52 -3.66 15.53
CA ARG A 14 -4.08 -2.43 14.98
C ARG A 14 -3.02 -1.58 14.26
N GLU A 15 -1.82 -1.47 14.80
CA GLU A 15 -0.76 -0.66 14.16
C GLU A 15 -0.21 -1.36 12.92
N SER A 16 -0.19 -2.70 12.90
CA SER A 16 0.09 -3.46 11.68
C SER A 16 -0.91 -3.11 10.58
N ALA A 17 -2.21 -3.22 10.86
CA ALA A 17 -3.27 -2.90 9.89
C ALA A 17 -3.20 -1.45 9.37
N LYS A 18 -2.99 -0.49 10.28
CA LYS A 18 -2.85 0.93 9.94
C LYS A 18 -1.64 1.18 9.03
N SER A 19 -0.49 0.60 9.37
CA SER A 19 0.73 0.75 8.56
C SER A 19 0.55 0.15 7.17
N GLY A 20 -0.17 -0.97 7.06
CA GLY A 20 -0.56 -1.55 5.77
C GLY A 20 -1.38 -0.61 4.89
N LEU A 21 -2.38 0.05 5.47
CA LEU A 21 -3.22 1.01 4.75
C LEU A 21 -2.43 2.22 4.26
N VAL A 22 -1.49 2.73 5.08
CA VAL A 22 -0.58 3.80 4.67
C VAL A 22 0.26 3.36 3.48
N ALA A 23 0.91 2.20 3.55
CA ALA A 23 1.78 1.70 2.49
C ALA A 23 1.05 1.50 1.14
N VAL A 24 -0.18 0.96 1.18
CA VAL A 24 -0.99 0.80 -0.04
C VAL A 24 -1.37 2.17 -0.64
N THR A 25 -1.67 3.16 0.21
CA THR A 25 -2.01 4.51 -0.24
C THR A 25 -0.79 5.20 -0.85
N GLU A 26 0.38 5.08 -0.25
CA GLU A 26 1.64 5.62 -0.78
C GLU A 26 1.97 5.04 -2.17
N TYR A 27 1.83 3.72 -2.33
CA TYR A 27 2.00 3.09 -3.64
C TYR A 27 0.99 3.62 -4.66
N ALA A 28 -0.29 3.77 -4.30
CA ALA A 28 -1.30 4.30 -5.21
C ALA A 28 -0.95 5.74 -5.65
N LEU A 29 -0.52 6.58 -4.71
CA LEU A 29 -0.09 7.95 -4.99
C LEU A 29 1.14 7.99 -5.90
N SER A 30 2.13 7.13 -5.69
CA SER A 30 3.32 7.08 -6.54
C SER A 30 2.99 6.66 -7.98
N ARG A 31 1.98 5.81 -8.16
CA ARG A 31 1.48 5.42 -9.50
C ARG A 31 0.72 6.56 -10.17
N VAL A 32 -0.08 7.32 -9.43
CA VAL A 32 -0.76 8.51 -9.96
C VAL A 32 0.25 9.59 -10.35
N ASP A 33 1.25 9.89 -9.51
CA ASP A 33 2.30 10.86 -9.83
C ASP A 33 3.07 10.45 -11.10
N ALA A 34 3.41 9.16 -11.23
CA ALA A 34 4.08 8.63 -12.42
C ALA A 34 3.24 8.72 -13.70
N LEU A 35 1.90 8.77 -13.60
CA LEU A 35 1.02 8.96 -14.75
C LEU A 35 0.79 10.44 -15.10
N LEU A 36 1.05 11.35 -14.17
CA LEU A 36 0.92 12.80 -14.36
C LEU A 36 2.21 13.45 -14.88
N ARG A 37 3.32 12.71 -14.88
CA ARG A 37 4.62 13.11 -15.45
C ARG A 37 4.75 12.60 -16.89
#